data_AF-A0A6C9EDU3-F1
#
_entry.id   AF-A0A6C9EDU3-F1
#
_cell.length_a   1.000
_cell.length_b   1.000
_cell.length_c   1.000
_cell.angle_alpha   90.00
_cell.angle_beta   90.00
_cell.angle_gamma   90.00
#
_symmetry.space_group_name_H-M   'P 1'
#
loop_
_entity.id
_entity.type
_entity.pdbx_description
1 polymer ?
#
loop_
_entity_poly.entity_id
_entity_poly.type
_entity_poly.pdbx_seq_one_letter_code
_entity_poly.pdbx_strand_id
1 'polypeptide(L)'
;MLRTKHLKMAVVPMTLLALLSTAVPVASAQETTDESFYELTTTPSGGDMIVGEPGTTILFDSSNGELVDVLPPSEAEDYSVTVSRGCADSNAGCWAGGNALGDMQFAGTGTATGSWPYRNSYTTGNKSGQITFAINGVTYTPVAAGPWMRIATADGSGVDGVSVTRW
;
A
#
# COMPACT_ATOMS: atom_id res chain seq x y z
N MET A 1 -8.83 52.06 -76.01
CA MET A 1 -7.97 51.54 -77.09
C MET A 1 -7.30 50.26 -76.61
N LEU A 2 -7.29 49.24 -77.47
CA LEU A 2 -6.42 48.04 -77.53
C LEU A 2 -6.00 47.38 -76.20
N ARG A 3 -6.52 46.21 -75.81
CA ARG A 3 -6.28 44.87 -76.38
C ARG A 3 -4.81 44.44 -76.33
N THR A 4 -4.47 43.60 -75.35
CA THR A 4 -3.52 42.50 -75.58
C THR A 4 -4.03 41.25 -74.86
N LYS A 5 -4.26 40.21 -75.68
CA LYS A 5 -4.69 38.86 -75.31
C LYS A 5 -3.45 38.00 -75.02
N HIS A 6 -3.74 36.71 -74.77
CA HIS A 6 -2.90 35.50 -74.81
C HIS A 6 -2.63 34.96 -73.39
N LEU A 7 -2.85 33.68 -73.06
CA LEU A 7 -3.26 32.51 -73.84
C LEU A 7 -3.77 31.42 -72.87
N LYS A 8 -4.61 30.53 -73.40
CA LYS A 8 -5.27 29.37 -72.79
C LYS A 8 -4.31 28.35 -72.16
N MET A 9 -4.79 27.62 -71.15
CA MET A 9 -4.66 26.15 -70.90
C MET A 9 -5.22 25.87 -69.50
N ALA A 10 -5.82 24.76 -69.12
CA ALA A 10 -6.46 23.61 -69.74
C ALA A 10 -7.21 22.96 -68.56
N VAL A 11 -8.40 22.41 -68.80
CA VAL A 11 -9.16 21.66 -67.79
C VAL A 11 -8.46 20.35 -67.50
N VAL A 12 -8.26 19.99 -66.23
CA VAL A 12 -8.11 18.59 -65.80
C VAL A 12 -8.94 18.38 -64.52
N PRO A 13 -9.87 17.41 -64.49
CA PRO A 13 -10.77 17.19 -63.37
C PRO A 13 -10.04 16.62 -62.15
N MET A 14 -10.31 17.21 -61.00
CA MET A 14 -9.78 16.80 -59.70
C MET A 14 -10.38 15.44 -59.32
N THR A 15 -9.58 14.39 -59.45
CA THR A 15 -9.89 13.05 -58.96
C THR A 15 -9.98 13.08 -57.43
N LEU A 16 -11.19 12.84 -56.92
CA LEU A 16 -11.49 12.66 -55.51
C LEU A 16 -10.92 11.31 -55.05
N LEU A 17 -9.76 11.32 -54.39
CA LEU A 17 -9.19 10.16 -53.72
C LEU A 17 -9.48 10.26 -52.21
N ALA A 18 -10.28 9.32 -51.73
CA ALA A 18 -10.68 9.19 -50.34
C ALA A 18 -9.48 8.89 -49.43
N LEU A 19 -9.40 9.60 -48.30
CA LEU A 19 -8.82 9.06 -47.07
C LEU A 19 -9.77 9.38 -45.92
N LEU A 20 -10.48 8.35 -45.44
CA LEU A 20 -11.06 8.34 -44.10
C LEU A 20 -9.90 8.40 -43.11
N SER A 21 -9.56 9.60 -42.64
CA SER A 21 -8.72 9.77 -41.45
C SER A 21 -9.63 9.54 -40.25
N THR A 22 -9.65 8.31 -39.73
CA THR A 22 -10.15 8.05 -38.38
C THR A 22 -9.22 8.78 -37.43
N ALA A 23 -9.66 9.92 -36.91
CA ALA A 23 -9.03 10.57 -35.79
C ALA A 23 -9.01 9.58 -34.63
N VAL A 24 -7.84 8.98 -34.36
CA VAL A 24 -7.60 8.29 -33.10
C VAL A 24 -7.61 9.42 -32.07
N PRO A 25 -8.53 9.45 -31.09
CA PRO A 25 -8.32 10.35 -29.98
C PRO A 25 -7.02 9.91 -29.33
N VAL A 26 -6.03 10.81 -29.32
CA VAL A 26 -4.95 10.73 -28.35
C VAL A 26 -5.66 10.86 -27.02
N ALA A 27 -5.95 9.72 -26.38
CA ALA A 27 -6.28 9.71 -24.98
C ALA A 27 -5.07 10.33 -24.30
N SER A 28 -5.19 11.60 -23.91
CA SER A 28 -4.40 12.08 -22.79
C SER A 28 -4.69 11.11 -21.67
N ALA A 29 -3.73 10.22 -21.36
CA ALA A 29 -3.68 9.61 -20.06
C ALA A 29 -3.63 10.80 -19.10
N GLN A 30 -4.78 11.11 -18.53
CA GLN A 30 -4.84 12.00 -17.39
C GLN A 30 -4.09 11.24 -16.31
N GLU A 31 -2.82 11.61 -16.13
CA GLU A 31 -2.05 11.30 -14.95
C GLU A 31 -2.84 11.92 -13.80
N THR A 32 -3.75 11.12 -13.25
CA THR A 32 -4.30 11.37 -11.93
C THR A 32 -3.07 11.40 -11.05
N THR A 33 -2.71 12.60 -10.57
CA THR A 33 -1.82 12.75 -9.44
C THR A 33 -2.53 12.06 -8.28
N ASP A 34 -2.27 10.77 -8.14
CA ASP A 34 -2.60 9.98 -6.98
C ASP A 34 -1.81 10.64 -5.85
N GLU A 35 -2.46 11.51 -5.07
CA GLU A 35 -1.87 12.01 -3.84
C GLU A 35 -1.69 10.79 -2.95
N SER A 36 -0.47 10.26 -2.90
CA SER A 36 -0.15 9.12 -2.05
C SER A 36 -0.46 9.51 -0.60
N PHE A 37 -1.42 8.84 0.03
CA PHE A 37 -1.82 9.09 1.43
C PHE A 37 -0.79 8.55 2.45
N TYR A 38 0.34 8.05 1.96
CA TYR A 38 1.48 7.61 2.74
C TYR A 38 2.79 8.03 2.07
N GLU A 39 3.85 8.11 2.85
CA GLU A 39 5.21 8.37 2.42
C GLU A 39 6.11 7.16 2.71
N LEU A 40 7.12 6.95 1.86
CA LEU A 40 8.21 6.01 2.11
C LEU A 40 9.36 6.73 2.80
N THR A 41 9.79 6.17 3.92
CA THR A 41 10.90 6.67 4.73
C THR A 41 11.83 5.51 5.09
N THR A 42 12.84 5.76 5.93
CA THR A 42 13.78 4.74 6.38
C THR A 42 13.64 4.48 7.87
N THR A 43 13.67 3.20 8.25
CA THR A 43 13.85 2.75 9.63
C THR A 43 15.21 3.21 10.15
N PRO A 44 15.43 3.26 11.48
CA PRO A 44 16.74 3.55 12.06
C PRO A 44 17.87 2.62 11.58
N SER A 45 17.52 1.39 11.18
CA SER A 45 18.44 0.40 10.60
C SER A 45 18.63 0.52 9.08
N GLY A 46 17.97 1.48 8.42
CA GLY A 46 18.12 1.75 6.99
C GLY A 46 17.23 0.94 6.04
N GLY A 47 16.31 0.11 6.57
CA GLY A 47 15.27 -0.55 5.77
C GLY A 47 14.06 0.36 5.51
N ASP A 48 13.20 -0.01 4.56
CA ASP A 48 12.02 0.78 4.18
C ASP A 48 10.96 0.83 5.28
N MET A 49 10.29 1.98 5.38
CA MET A 49 9.17 2.21 6.29
C MET A 49 8.08 3.01 5.59
N ILE A 50 6.84 2.52 5.68
CA ILE A 50 5.66 3.24 5.22
C ILE A 50 5.12 4.07 6.38
N VAL A 51 4.90 5.36 6.15
CA VAL A 51 4.32 6.30 7.10
C VAL A 51 3.07 6.90 6.48
N GLY A 52 1.91 6.53 7.00
CA GLY A 52 0.61 7.08 6.59
C GLY A 52 -0.09 7.81 7.72
N GLU A 53 -1.30 8.30 7.45
CA GLU A 53 -2.18 8.82 8.48
C GLU A 53 -2.48 7.76 9.56
N PRO A 54 -2.73 8.17 10.82
CA PRO A 54 -3.18 7.25 11.87
C PRO A 54 -4.39 6.42 11.41
N GLY A 55 -4.28 5.10 11.50
CA GLY A 55 -5.27 4.14 11.00
C GLY A 55 -4.93 3.50 9.66
N THR A 56 -3.89 3.96 8.96
CA THR A 56 -3.42 3.29 7.74
C THR A 56 -3.07 1.83 8.02
N THR A 57 -3.51 0.94 7.14
CA THR A 57 -3.26 -0.50 7.23
C THR A 57 -2.39 -0.99 6.07
N ILE A 58 -1.27 -1.61 6.40
CA ILE A 58 -0.43 -2.35 5.47
C ILE A 58 -0.92 -3.79 5.41
N LEU A 59 -1.29 -4.26 4.23
CA LEU A 59 -1.75 -5.63 3.98
C LEU A 59 -0.64 -6.47 3.36
N PHE A 60 -0.38 -7.64 3.91
CA PHE A 60 0.56 -8.60 3.35
C PHE A 60 -0.11 -9.95 3.09
N ASP A 61 0.42 -10.70 2.13
CA ASP A 61 -0.06 -12.04 1.78
C ASP A 61 0.42 -13.05 2.82
N SER A 62 -0.51 -13.77 3.43
CA SER A 62 -0.25 -14.75 4.49
C SER A 62 0.38 -16.06 4.00
N SER A 63 0.55 -16.23 2.69
CA SER A 63 1.18 -17.39 2.03
C SER A 63 2.64 -17.16 1.68
N ASN A 64 3.05 -15.90 1.42
CA ASN A 64 4.40 -15.58 0.95
C ASN A 64 5.03 -14.30 1.57
N GLY A 65 4.30 -13.58 2.42
CA GLY A 65 4.76 -12.38 3.11
C GLY A 65 4.94 -11.13 2.24
N GLU A 66 4.48 -11.14 0.99
CA GLU A 66 4.56 -10.02 0.06
C GLU A 66 3.57 -8.90 0.44
N LEU A 67 3.94 -7.64 0.21
CA LEU A 67 3.03 -6.51 0.35
C LEU A 67 1.93 -6.61 -0.71
N VAL A 68 0.68 -6.67 -0.28
CA VAL A 68 -0.50 -6.73 -1.15
C VAL A 68 -1.04 -5.34 -1.42
N ASP A 69 -1.24 -4.56 -0.36
CA ASP A 69 -1.85 -3.24 -0.46
C ASP A 69 -1.51 -2.37 0.77
N VAL A 70 -1.74 -1.07 0.62
CA VAL A 70 -1.78 -0.11 1.72
C VAL A 70 -3.14 0.56 1.65
N LEU A 71 -3.90 0.50 2.74
CA LEU A 71 -5.25 1.05 2.81
C LEU A 71 -5.26 2.34 3.65
N PRO A 72 -5.90 3.42 3.17
CA PRO A 72 -6.12 4.60 3.98
C PRO A 72 -7.05 4.28 5.16
N PRO A 73 -7.06 5.11 6.22
CA PRO A 73 -7.90 4.87 7.40
C PRO A 73 -9.40 4.71 7.08
N SER A 74 -9.91 5.34 6.02
CA SER A 74 -11.31 5.25 5.60
C SER A 74 -11.72 3.88 5.04
N GLU A 75 -10.75 3.10 4.57
CA GLU A 75 -10.96 1.79 3.95
C GLU A 75 -10.41 0.64 4.79
N ALA A 76 -9.53 0.94 5.74
CA ALA A 76 -9.13 0.02 6.77
C ALA A 76 -10.36 -0.41 7.55
N GLU A 77 -10.70 -1.70 7.52
CA GLU A 77 -11.73 -2.23 8.42
C GLU A 77 -11.40 -1.80 9.86
N ASP A 78 -12.41 -1.28 10.55
CA ASP A 78 -12.33 -0.75 11.91
C ASP A 78 -12.17 -1.90 12.91
N TYR A 79 -11.05 -2.61 12.80
CA TYR A 79 -10.41 -3.24 13.94
C TYR A 79 -9.72 -2.12 14.72
N SER A 80 -10.52 -1.15 15.20
CA SER A 80 -10.16 -0.35 16.37
C SER A 80 -9.55 -1.31 17.37
N VAL A 81 -8.55 -0.82 18.11
CA VAL A 81 -7.91 -1.54 19.21
C VAL A 81 -8.96 -1.73 20.31
N THR A 82 -10.01 -2.51 20.02
CA THR A 82 -10.96 -3.03 20.98
C THR A 82 -10.07 -3.76 21.93
N VAL A 83 -10.01 -3.27 23.17
CA VAL A 83 -9.16 -3.78 24.23
C VAL A 83 -9.26 -5.29 24.19
N SER A 84 -8.27 -5.89 23.57
CA SER A 84 -8.24 -7.30 23.32
C SER A 84 -7.73 -7.92 24.62
N ARG A 85 -7.85 -9.23 24.80
CA ARG A 85 -7.56 -9.86 26.10
C ARG A 85 -6.10 -9.69 26.58
N GLY A 86 -5.22 -9.09 25.76
CA GLY A 86 -3.85 -8.77 26.14
C GLY A 86 -3.33 -7.37 25.79
N CYS A 87 -4.12 -6.50 25.14
CA CYS A 87 -3.66 -5.17 24.73
C CYS A 87 -4.46 -4.04 25.38
N ALA A 88 -3.99 -3.59 26.55
CA ALA A 88 -4.68 -2.60 27.39
C ALA A 88 -4.15 -1.17 27.22
N ASP A 89 -2.84 -0.98 26.96
CA ASP A 89 -2.27 0.33 26.65
C ASP A 89 -2.41 0.66 25.16
N SER A 90 -3.09 1.75 24.82
CA SER A 90 -3.25 2.22 23.45
C SER A 90 -1.96 2.75 22.83
N ASN A 91 -0.97 3.14 23.63
CA ASN A 91 0.33 3.58 23.14
C ASN A 91 1.24 2.41 22.77
N ALA A 92 0.98 1.22 23.30
CA ALA A 92 1.81 0.07 23.05
C ALA A 92 1.52 -0.57 21.69
N GLY A 93 2.50 -1.26 21.14
CA GLY A 93 2.28 -2.09 19.97
C GLY A 93 1.47 -3.32 20.38
N CYS A 94 0.51 -3.76 19.58
CA CYS A 94 -0.32 -4.92 19.89
C CYS A 94 -0.29 -5.91 18.75
N TRP A 95 0.22 -7.11 19.01
CA TRP A 95 0.11 -8.23 18.09
C TRP A 95 -1.12 -9.07 18.43
N ALA A 96 -2.15 -8.95 17.61
CA ALA A 96 -3.46 -9.54 17.81
C ALA A 96 -3.77 -10.69 16.86
N GLY A 97 -4.60 -11.61 17.33
CA GLY A 97 -5.12 -12.74 16.54
C GLY A 97 -6.58 -13.10 16.82
N GLY A 98 -7.25 -12.39 17.74
CA GLY A 98 -8.66 -12.59 18.05
C GLY A 98 -9.01 -13.97 18.63
N ASN A 99 -8.02 -14.77 19.02
CA ASN A 99 -8.18 -16.15 19.45
C ASN A 99 -7.96 -16.34 20.95
N ALA A 100 -8.09 -17.58 21.43
CA ALA A 100 -7.93 -17.94 22.84
C ALA A 100 -6.50 -17.79 23.39
N LEU A 101 -5.49 -17.60 22.52
CA LEU A 101 -4.09 -17.51 22.92
C LEU A 101 -3.71 -16.13 23.49
N GLY A 102 -4.62 -15.17 23.45
CA GLY A 102 -4.43 -13.81 23.96
C GLY A 102 -3.50 -12.98 23.08
N ASP A 103 -3.66 -11.66 23.10
CA ASP A 103 -2.86 -10.78 22.26
C ASP A 103 -1.59 -10.34 23.01
N MET A 104 -0.56 -9.95 22.25
CA MET A 104 0.75 -9.64 22.81
C MET A 104 1.00 -8.15 22.75
N GLN A 105 1.18 -7.52 23.90
CA GLN A 105 1.46 -6.11 24.00
C GLN A 105 2.95 -5.84 24.20
N PHE A 106 3.50 -4.91 23.43
CA PHE A 106 4.90 -4.55 23.43
C PHE A 106 5.03 -3.08 23.80
N ALA A 107 5.45 -2.77 25.02
CA ALA A 107 5.72 -1.41 25.47
C ALA A 107 7.20 -1.02 25.25
N GLY A 108 7.48 0.29 25.16
CA GLY A 108 8.84 0.80 24.99
C GLY A 108 9.42 0.67 23.58
N THR A 109 10.75 0.70 23.49
CA THR A 109 11.54 0.60 22.25
C THR A 109 12.46 -0.61 22.30
N GLY A 110 12.81 -1.15 21.13
CA GLY A 110 13.71 -2.30 20.97
C GLY A 110 13.00 -3.49 20.35
N THR A 111 13.72 -4.61 20.30
CA THR A 111 13.25 -5.87 19.70
C THR A 111 12.85 -6.85 20.78
N ALA A 112 11.61 -7.35 20.70
CA ALA A 112 11.15 -8.51 21.44
C ALA A 112 11.09 -9.70 20.49
N THR A 113 11.62 -10.85 20.91
CA THR A 113 11.52 -12.12 20.17
C THR A 113 10.67 -13.11 20.96
N GLY A 114 9.87 -13.90 20.28
CA GLY A 114 9.03 -14.90 20.91
C GLY A 114 8.42 -15.87 19.91
N SER A 115 7.54 -16.72 20.41
CA SER A 115 6.72 -17.61 19.59
C SER A 115 5.26 -17.29 19.89
N TRP A 116 4.64 -16.51 19.00
CA TRP A 116 3.27 -16.03 19.17
C TRP A 116 2.40 -16.60 18.05
N PRO A 117 1.94 -17.85 18.19
CA PRO A 117 1.29 -18.55 17.08
C PRO A 117 -0.10 -17.99 16.79
N TYR A 118 -0.50 -18.04 15.52
CA TYR A 118 -1.83 -17.65 15.05
C TYR A 118 -2.19 -16.20 15.42
N ARG A 119 -1.50 -15.25 14.79
CA ARG A 119 -1.79 -13.82 14.87
C ARG A 119 -1.92 -13.25 13.47
N ASN A 120 -2.82 -12.32 13.25
CA ASN A 120 -3.13 -11.82 11.91
C ASN A 120 -2.97 -10.31 11.77
N SER A 121 -2.75 -9.59 12.87
CA SER A 121 -2.58 -8.14 12.85
C SER A 121 -1.64 -7.65 13.92
N TYR A 122 -0.91 -6.59 13.61
CA TYR A 122 -0.07 -5.84 14.54
C TYR A 122 -0.39 -4.36 14.43
N THR A 123 -0.75 -3.70 15.53
CA THR A 123 -0.83 -2.23 15.60
C THR A 123 0.45 -1.68 16.21
N THR A 124 0.94 -0.56 15.67
CA THR A 124 2.24 0.00 16.08
C THR A 124 2.16 0.84 17.36
N GLY A 125 0.98 1.38 17.69
CA GLY A 125 0.77 2.29 18.81
C GLY A 125 1.46 3.63 18.58
N ASN A 126 1.92 4.31 19.63
CA ASN A 126 2.52 5.65 19.51
C ASN A 126 3.94 5.69 18.90
N LYS A 127 4.43 4.56 18.42
CA LYS A 127 5.77 4.36 17.88
C LYS A 127 5.70 3.65 16.55
N SER A 128 6.70 3.84 15.72
CA SER A 128 6.85 2.98 14.55
C SER A 128 7.19 1.57 14.99
N GLY A 129 6.90 0.60 14.12
CA GLY A 129 7.32 -0.76 14.39
C GLY A 129 7.29 -1.66 13.18
N GLN A 130 7.94 -2.80 13.35
CA GLN A 130 8.03 -3.86 12.35
C GLN A 130 7.85 -5.20 13.05
N ILE A 131 7.20 -6.11 12.33
CA ILE A 131 7.03 -7.48 12.76
C ILE A 131 7.84 -8.40 11.88
N THR A 132 8.21 -9.54 12.44
CA THR A 132 8.76 -10.69 11.73
C THR A 132 7.93 -11.89 12.11
N PHE A 133 7.40 -12.61 11.14
CA PHE A 133 6.55 -13.79 11.36
C PHE A 133 7.03 -14.95 10.51
N ALA A 134 6.51 -16.14 10.79
CA ALA A 134 6.78 -17.35 10.03
C ALA A 134 5.50 -17.88 9.36
N ILE A 135 5.63 -18.30 8.10
CA ILE A 135 4.63 -19.05 7.34
C ILE A 135 5.27 -20.39 6.98
N ASN A 136 4.65 -21.50 7.39
CA ASN A 136 5.16 -22.85 7.13
C ASN A 136 6.65 -23.03 7.52
N GLY A 137 7.10 -22.36 8.59
CA GLY A 137 8.49 -22.40 9.08
C GLY A 137 9.47 -21.46 8.36
N VAL A 138 9.05 -20.76 7.31
CA VAL A 138 9.87 -19.73 6.62
C VAL A 138 9.57 -18.37 7.22
N THR A 139 10.61 -17.60 7.52
CA THR A 139 10.49 -16.30 8.18
C THR A 139 10.38 -15.15 7.16
N TYR A 140 9.48 -14.22 7.42
CA TYR A 140 9.21 -13.04 6.62
C TYR A 140 9.20 -11.80 7.50
N THR A 141 9.73 -10.71 6.97
CA THR A 141 9.77 -9.41 7.65
C THR A 141 9.16 -8.36 6.71
N PRO A 142 7.86 -8.05 6.84
CA PRO A 142 7.24 -7.01 6.04
C PRO A 142 7.90 -5.66 6.25
N VAL A 143 7.59 -4.72 5.35
CA VAL A 143 7.96 -3.32 5.48
C VAL A 143 7.50 -2.77 6.83
N ALA A 144 8.31 -1.91 7.43
CA ALA A 144 7.95 -1.31 8.69
C ALA A 144 6.80 -0.31 8.55
N ALA A 145 6.06 -0.11 9.63
CA ALA A 145 4.96 0.84 9.70
C ALA A 145 5.30 1.99 10.65
N GLY A 146 4.84 3.18 10.29
CA GLY A 146 4.84 4.38 11.12
C GLY A 146 4.00 4.24 12.40
N PRO A 147 4.01 5.26 13.26
CA PRO A 147 3.18 5.29 14.46
C PRO A 147 1.69 5.32 14.08
N TRP A 148 0.88 4.69 14.93
CA TRP A 148 -0.58 4.60 14.85
C TRP A 148 -1.10 3.89 13.59
N MET A 149 -0.30 3.00 13.03
CA MET A 149 -0.63 2.21 11.85
C MET A 149 -0.86 0.74 12.22
N ARG A 150 -1.36 -0.02 11.25
CA ARG A 150 -1.58 -1.46 11.35
C ARG A 150 -0.83 -2.21 10.25
N ILE A 151 -0.31 -3.39 10.58
CA ILE A 151 0.20 -4.38 9.64
C ILE A 151 -0.70 -5.61 9.79
N ALA A 152 -1.30 -6.13 8.72
CA ALA A 152 -2.22 -7.25 8.80
C ALA A 152 -2.12 -8.19 7.59
N THR A 153 -2.50 -9.45 7.78
CA THR A 153 -2.68 -10.39 6.67
C THR A 153 -3.91 -9.99 5.84
N ALA A 154 -3.78 -9.94 4.52
CA ALA A 154 -4.84 -9.52 3.60
C ALA A 154 -6.12 -10.39 3.68
N ASP A 155 -5.96 -11.68 3.93
CA ASP A 155 -7.07 -12.65 4.02
C ASP A 155 -7.53 -12.91 5.46
N GLY A 156 -6.94 -12.21 6.45
CA GLY A 156 -7.22 -12.38 7.87
C GLY A 156 -6.64 -13.67 8.49
N SER A 157 -5.87 -14.47 7.75
CA SER A 157 -5.27 -15.71 8.23
C SER A 157 -4.23 -15.48 9.33
N GLY A 158 -4.10 -16.43 10.25
CA GLY A 158 -3.08 -16.36 11.31
C GLY A 158 -1.70 -16.78 10.82
N VAL A 159 -0.68 -15.99 11.14
CA VAL A 159 0.75 -16.32 11.00
C VAL A 159 1.41 -16.48 12.37
N ASP A 160 2.59 -17.11 12.41
CA ASP A 160 3.31 -17.33 13.66
C ASP A 160 4.29 -16.19 13.92
N GLY A 161 4.03 -15.35 14.92
CA GLY A 161 4.92 -14.23 15.25
C GLY A 161 6.27 -14.69 15.81
N VAL A 162 7.34 -14.08 15.31
CA VAL A 162 8.75 -14.37 15.65
C VAL A 162 9.40 -13.19 16.38
N SER A 163 9.23 -11.96 15.88
CA SER A 163 9.77 -10.78 16.55
C SER A 163 8.96 -9.51 16.28
N VAL A 164 9.01 -8.57 17.23
CA VAL A 164 8.51 -7.19 17.08
C VAL A 164 9.64 -6.25 17.41
N THR A 165 9.90 -5.28 16.54
CA THR A 165 10.81 -4.17 16.81
C THR A 165 10.04 -2.86 16.84
N ARG A 166 10.27 -2.04 17.85
CA ARG A 166 9.64 -0.71 18.02
C ARG A 166 10.67 0.39 18.17
N TRP A 167 10.43 1.57 17.57
CA TRP A 167 11.26 2.77 17.70
C TRP A 167 10.41 4.02 17.95
#